data_AF-A0A7T4TC00-F1
#
_entry.id   AF-A0A7T4TC00-F1
#
_cell.length_a   1.000
_cell.length_b   1.000
_cell.length_c   1.000
_cell.angle_alpha   90.00
_cell.angle_beta   90.00
_cell.angle_gamma   90.00
#
_symmetry.space_group_name_H-M   'P 1'
#
loop_
_entity.id
_entity.type
_entity.pdbx_description
1 polymer ?
#
loop_
_entity_poly.entity_id
_entity_poly.type
_entity_poly.pdbx_seq_one_letter_code
_entity_poly.pdbx_strand_id
1 'polypeptide(L)'
;MTHAPVESHAGNTRAIRLATDASDDAHLSAYNAAFSDLGLRFRWDRATLDLLNEFNGEVARITAYIERYHSHLHRAYDADFLAQMILHKKDQYYSEFAAAGA
;
A
#
# COMPACT_ATOMS: atom_id res chain seq x y z
N MET A 1 33.68 -8.51 39.02
CA MET A 1 33.50 -7.38 38.08
C MET A 1 33.11 -7.97 36.74
N THR A 2 31.84 -7.93 36.39
CA THR A 2 31.35 -8.31 35.06
C THR A 2 30.50 -7.15 34.57
N HIS A 3 31.05 -6.38 33.64
CA HIS A 3 30.34 -5.32 32.95
C HIS A 3 29.68 -5.96 31.72
N ALA A 4 28.35 -6.03 31.71
CA ALA A 4 27.59 -6.42 30.52
C ALA A 4 27.56 -5.24 29.53
N PRO A 5 27.72 -5.45 28.22
CA PRO A 5 27.62 -4.36 27.26
C PRO A 5 26.14 -4.09 26.98
N VAL A 6 25.71 -2.85 27.24
CA VAL A 6 24.42 -2.34 26.76
C VAL A 6 24.57 -2.04 25.27
N GLU A 7 24.42 -3.07 24.44
CA GLU A 7 24.42 -2.91 22.99
C GLU A 7 23.11 -2.27 22.53
N SER A 8 23.19 -0.99 22.17
CA SER A 8 22.62 -0.40 20.94
C SER A 8 21.21 -0.80 20.50
N HIS A 9 20.22 -0.76 21.40
CA HIS A 9 18.79 -0.85 21.04
C HIS A 9 18.30 0.32 20.15
N ALA A 10 19.08 1.40 20.02
CA ALA A 10 18.79 2.55 19.17
C ALA A 10 19.09 2.33 17.68
N GLY A 11 19.99 1.39 17.34
CA GLY A 11 20.31 1.05 15.95
C GLY A 11 19.19 0.23 15.29
N ASN A 12 18.61 -0.70 16.04
CA ASN A 12 17.56 -1.59 15.55
C ASN A 12 16.28 -0.82 15.19
N THR A 13 15.82 0.10 16.05
CA THR A 13 14.59 0.89 15.79
C THR A 13 14.69 1.82 14.57
N ARG A 14 15.90 2.26 14.19
CA ARG A 14 16.10 3.06 12.96
C ARG A 14 16.10 2.17 11.71
N ALA A 15 16.75 1.01 11.77
CA ALA A 15 16.75 0.05 10.67
C ALA A 15 15.34 -0.50 10.38
N ILE A 16 14.55 -0.82 11.41
CA ILE A 16 13.15 -1.22 11.25
C ILE A 16 12.33 -0.12 10.57
N ARG A 17 12.46 1.15 11.01
CA ARG A 17 11.70 2.27 10.41
C ARG A 17 12.03 2.48 8.94
N LEU A 18 13.30 2.37 8.57
CA LEU A 18 13.74 2.50 7.18
C LEU A 18 13.24 1.34 6.31
N ALA A 19 13.19 0.12 6.85
CA ALA A 19 12.66 -1.04 6.15
C ALA A 19 11.13 -0.97 5.96
N THR A 20 10.39 -0.49 6.96
CA THR A 20 8.95 -0.21 6.81
C THR A 20 8.71 0.90 5.78
N ASP A 21 9.48 2.00 5.83
CA ASP A 21 9.36 3.10 4.87
C ASP A 21 9.58 2.65 3.42
N ALA A 22 10.61 1.82 3.19
CA ALA A 22 10.88 1.26 1.87
C ALA A 22 9.80 0.26 1.41
N SER A 23 9.23 -0.51 2.34
CA SER A 23 8.12 -1.42 2.02
C SER A 23 6.85 -0.65 1.71
N ASP A 24 6.55 0.42 2.45
CA ASP A 24 5.41 1.29 2.21
C ASP A 24 5.53 2.00 0.85
N ASP A 25 6.74 2.45 0.47
CA ASP A 25 7.00 3.02 -0.85
C ASP A 25 6.79 2.02 -1.99
N ALA A 26 7.23 0.77 -1.82
CA ALA A 26 7.01 -0.29 -2.79
C ALA A 26 5.51 -0.57 -2.96
N HIS A 27 4.75 -0.62 -1.86
CA HIS A 27 3.29 -0.77 -1.90
C HIS A 27 2.62 0.41 -2.61
N LEU A 28 2.99 1.64 -2.26
CA LEU A 28 2.46 2.86 -2.91
C LEU A 28 2.74 2.88 -4.41
N SER A 29 3.95 2.51 -4.82
CA SER A 29 4.32 2.42 -6.24
C SER A 29 3.47 1.37 -6.96
N ALA A 30 3.24 0.20 -6.36
CA ALA A 30 2.40 -0.84 -6.94
C ALA A 30 0.94 -0.39 -7.10
N TYR A 31 0.39 0.29 -6.09
CA TYR A 31 -0.95 0.88 -6.16
C TYR A 31 -1.04 1.95 -7.26
N ASN A 32 -0.09 2.88 -7.29
CA ASN A 32 -0.05 3.95 -8.29
C ASN A 32 0.11 3.41 -9.72
N ALA A 33 0.85 2.32 -9.90
CA ALA A 33 0.95 1.61 -11.17
C ALA A 33 -0.39 0.97 -11.55
N ALA A 34 -1.06 0.28 -10.63
CA ALA A 34 -2.37 -0.32 -10.87
C ALA A 34 -3.44 0.73 -11.22
N PHE A 35 -3.45 1.88 -10.54
CA PHE A 35 -4.34 2.99 -10.90
C PHE A 35 -4.05 3.52 -12.31
N SER A 36 -2.78 3.71 -12.64
CA SER A 36 -2.36 4.21 -13.96
C SER A 36 -2.74 3.24 -15.08
N ASP A 37 -2.58 1.93 -14.86
CA ASP A 37 -2.97 0.87 -15.80
C ASP A 37 -4.48 0.85 -16.07
N LEU A 38 -5.28 1.10 -15.02
CA LEU A 38 -6.74 1.24 -15.13
C LEU A 38 -7.18 2.60 -15.70
N GLY A 39 -6.24 3.47 -16.07
CA GLY A 39 -6.51 4.81 -16.58
C GLY A 39 -7.02 5.79 -15.50
N LEU A 40 -6.92 5.41 -14.23
CA LEU A 40 -7.32 6.22 -13.09
C LEU A 40 -6.19 7.20 -12.77
N ARG A 41 -6.50 8.50 -12.73
CA ARG A 41 -5.53 9.55 -12.34
C ARG A 41 -5.33 9.65 -10.82
N PHE A 42 -5.61 8.57 -10.10
CA PHE A 42 -5.45 8.53 -8.65
C PHE A 42 -3.99 8.30 -8.29
N ARG A 43 -3.53 9.04 -7.30
CA ARG A 43 -2.23 8.83 -6.70
C ARG A 43 -2.37 8.81 -5.19
N TRP A 44 -1.90 7.73 -4.60
CA TRP A 44 -1.76 7.62 -3.17
C TRP A 44 -0.35 8.04 -2.76
N ASP A 45 -0.28 8.81 -1.69
CA ASP A 45 0.94 9.19 -1.01
C ASP A 45 1.00 8.48 0.36
N ARG A 46 2.16 8.50 1.02
CA ARG A 46 2.35 7.97 2.38
C ARG A 46 1.30 8.48 3.36
N ALA A 47 0.94 9.77 3.28
CA ALA A 47 -0.10 10.34 4.14
C ALA A 47 -1.49 9.71 3.88
N THR A 48 -1.80 9.38 2.62
CA THR A 48 -3.04 8.70 2.25
C THR A 48 -3.03 7.25 2.73
N LEU A 49 -1.89 6.56 2.59
CA LEU A 49 -1.75 5.18 3.07
C LEU A 49 -1.90 5.10 4.58
N ASP A 50 -1.29 6.02 5.34
CA ASP A 50 -1.40 6.08 6.81
C ASP A 50 -2.85 6.32 7.26
N LEU A 51 -3.55 7.27 6.61
CA LEU A 51 -4.97 7.52 6.86
C LEU A 51 -5.84 6.29 6.57
N LEU A 52 -5.51 5.55 5.51
CA LEU A 52 -6.22 4.34 5.12
C LEU A 52 -5.80 3.12 5.95
N ASN A 53 -4.65 3.16 6.64
CA ASN A 53 -4.16 2.03 7.41
C ASN A 53 -5.11 1.64 8.56
N GLU A 54 -5.96 2.58 9.01
CA GLU A 54 -7.05 2.34 9.97
C GLU A 54 -8.06 1.30 9.50
N PHE A 55 -8.29 1.17 8.18
CA PHE A 55 -9.22 0.17 7.65
C PHE A 55 -8.52 -1.18 7.51
N ASN A 56 -9.13 -2.21 8.11
CA ASN A 56 -8.64 -3.58 8.05
C ASN A 56 -9.10 -4.24 6.74
N GLY A 57 -8.30 -4.05 5.68
CA GLY A 57 -8.51 -4.69 4.37
C GLY A 57 -8.25 -3.73 3.22
N GLU A 58 -7.46 -4.17 2.25
CA GLU A 58 -7.07 -3.36 1.09
C GLU A 58 -8.28 -2.92 0.25
N VAL A 59 -9.29 -3.79 0.10
CA VAL A 59 -10.55 -3.44 -0.58
C VAL A 59 -11.24 -2.29 0.16
N ALA A 60 -11.45 -2.44 1.46
CA ALA A 60 -12.13 -1.46 2.29
C ALA A 60 -11.43 -0.09 2.26
N ARG A 61 -10.09 -0.08 2.24
CA ARG A 61 -9.28 1.14 2.08
C ARG A 61 -9.59 1.86 0.76
N ILE A 62 -9.53 1.13 -0.35
CA ILE A 62 -9.76 1.70 -1.68
C ILE A 62 -11.21 2.18 -1.81
N THR A 63 -12.17 1.36 -1.37
CA THR A 63 -13.60 1.70 -1.41
C THR A 63 -13.89 2.96 -0.62
N ALA A 64 -13.45 3.04 0.64
CA ALA A 64 -13.64 4.21 1.49
C ALA A 64 -12.98 5.47 0.90
N TYR A 65 -11.81 5.33 0.26
CA TYR A 65 -11.15 6.43 -0.43
C TYR A 65 -11.98 6.95 -1.62
N ILE A 66 -12.48 6.04 -2.46
CA ILE A 66 -13.29 6.41 -3.63
C ILE A 66 -14.61 7.04 -3.19
N GLU A 67 -15.28 6.48 -2.18
CA GLU A 67 -16.52 7.02 -1.63
C GLU A 67 -16.33 8.42 -1.03
N ARG A 68 -15.22 8.63 -0.32
CA ARG A 68 -14.95 9.89 0.40
C ARG A 68 -14.46 11.02 -0.51
N TYR A 69 -13.64 10.72 -1.52
CA TYR A 69 -12.98 11.74 -2.35
C TYR A 69 -13.52 11.81 -3.77
N HIS A 70 -14.23 10.79 -4.25
CA HIS A 70 -14.65 10.64 -5.64
C HIS A 70 -16.10 10.16 -5.78
N SER A 71 -17.02 10.90 -5.14
CA SER A 71 -18.47 10.67 -5.24
C SER A 71 -19.01 10.68 -6.68
N HIS A 72 -18.37 11.41 -7.60
CA HIS A 72 -18.68 11.35 -9.04
C HIS A 72 -18.23 10.05 -9.72
N LEU A 73 -17.17 9.41 -9.24
CA LEU A 73 -16.65 8.16 -9.81
C LEU A 73 -17.49 6.97 -9.35
N HIS A 74 -17.94 6.99 -8.09
CA HIS A 74 -18.88 6.01 -7.53
C HIS A 74 -20.16 5.87 -8.38
N ARG A 75 -20.58 6.94 -9.06
CA ARG A 75 -21.77 6.92 -9.92
C ARG A 75 -21.52 6.25 -11.28
N ALA A 76 -20.27 6.22 -11.74
CA ALA A 76 -19.88 5.61 -13.01
C ALA A 76 -19.39 4.17 -12.82
N TYR A 77 -18.74 3.88 -11.69
CA TYR A 77 -18.17 2.60 -11.35
C TYR A 77 -18.40 2.32 -9.87
N ASP A 78 -18.88 1.12 -9.56
CA ASP A 78 -19.03 0.67 -8.19
C ASP A 78 -17.65 0.68 -7.48
N ALA A 79 -17.60 1.30 -6.30
CA ALA A 79 -16.34 1.52 -5.59
C ALA A 79 -15.71 0.21 -5.12
N ASP A 80 -16.55 -0.78 -4.77
CA ASP A 80 -16.10 -2.11 -4.39
C ASP A 80 -15.56 -2.87 -5.60
N PHE A 81 -16.23 -2.76 -6.76
CA PHE A 81 -15.75 -3.35 -8.00
C PHE A 81 -14.38 -2.79 -8.43
N LEU A 82 -14.21 -1.47 -8.38
CA LEU A 82 -12.92 -0.83 -8.66
C LEU A 82 -11.84 -1.31 -7.70
N ALA A 83 -12.14 -1.36 -6.41
CA ALA A 83 -11.22 -1.83 -5.38
C ALA A 83 -10.74 -3.26 -5.63
N GLN A 84 -11.66 -4.17 -5.96
CA GLN A 84 -11.33 -5.55 -6.32
C GLN A 84 -10.46 -5.61 -7.58
N MET A 85 -10.74 -4.80 -8.60
CA MET A 85 -9.99 -4.80 -9.86
C MET A 85 -8.54 -4.29 -9.67
N ILE A 86 -8.35 -3.26 -8.84
CA ILE A 86 -7.02 -2.75 -8.46
C ILE A 86 -6.22 -3.83 -7.71
N LEU A 87 -6.86 -4.51 -6.75
CA LEU A 87 -6.25 -5.60 -6.01
C LEU A 87 -5.88 -6.78 -6.89
N HIS A 88 -6.76 -7.14 -7.82
CA HIS A 88 -6.48 -8.21 -8.77
C HIS A 88 -5.25 -7.87 -9.62
N LYS A 89 -5.14 -6.64 -10.13
CA LYS A 89 -3.95 -6.18 -10.85
C LYS A 89 -2.69 -6.26 -9.99
N LYS A 90 -2.75 -5.77 -8.74
CA LYS A 90 -1.64 -5.87 -7.79
C LYS A 90 -1.20 -7.32 -7.56
N ASP A 91 -2.16 -8.22 -7.34
CA ASP A 91 -1.90 -9.65 -7.12
C ASP A 91 -1.31 -10.34 -8.35
N GLN A 92 -1.75 -9.98 -9.56
CA GLN A 92 -1.13 -10.46 -10.80
C GLN A 92 0.33 -10.00 -10.91
N TYR A 93 0.62 -8.74 -10.60
CA TYR A 93 2.01 -8.25 -10.56
C TYR A 93 2.86 -9.02 -9.56
N TYR A 94 2.37 -9.27 -8.35
CA TYR A 94 3.09 -10.06 -7.34
C TYR A 94 3.27 -11.52 -7.77
N SER A 95 2.25 -12.13 -8.37
CA SER A 95 2.30 -13.51 -8.88
C SER A 95 3.29 -13.65 -10.04
N GLU A 96 3.33 -12.70 -10.98
CA GLU A 96 4.30 -12.67 -12.08
C GLU A 96 5.72 -12.40 -11.57
N PHE A 97 5.91 -11.48 -10.62
CA PHE A 97 7.22 -11.21 -10.03
C PHE A 97 7.72 -12.38 -9.17
N ALA A 98 6.84 -13.08 -8.45
CA ALA A 98 7.18 -14.28 -7.71
C ALA A 98 7.52 -15.46 -8.65
N ALA A 99 6.81 -15.59 -9.77
CA ALA A 99 7.05 -16.64 -10.76
C ALA A 99 8.33 -16.39 -11.58
N ALA A 100 8.71 -15.14 -11.84
CA ALA A 100 9.92 -14.79 -12.58
C ALA A 100 11.22 -14.94 -11.76
N GLY A 101 11.10 -15.22 -10.45
CA GLY A 101 12.23 -15.44 -9.54
C GLY A 101 12.52 -16.91 -9.17
N ALA A 102 11.81 -17.87 -9.77
CA ALA A 102 11.97 -19.31 -9.55
C ALA A 102 12.64 -20.01 -10.74
#